data_AF-A0A4Y2N8A2-F1
#
_entry.id   AF-A0A4Y2N8A2-F1
#
_cell.length_a   1.000
_cell.length_b   1.000
_cell.length_c   1.000
_cell.angle_alpha   90.00
_cell.angle_beta   90.00
_cell.angle_gamma   90.00
#
_symmetry.space_group_name_H-M   'P 1'
#
loop_
_entity.id
_entity.type
_entity.pdbx_description
1 polymer ?
#
loop_
_entity_poly.entity_id
_entity_poly.type
_entity_poly.pdbx_seq_one_letter_code
_entity_poly.pdbx_strand_id
1 'polypeptide(L)'
;MTRLSDELTLKHVTYNWSREKQSLLKSYHRDFASKLKERVTLTPANEAAKSLRNFILLKQPAELIKYESVDSIGEVEVAAKYPVEFLYTLAPPGIPPQVLYLKV
;
A
#
# COMPACT_ATOMS: atom_id res chain seq x y z
N MET A 1 35.37 -23.61 0.20
CA MET A 1 35.20 -22.61 1.28
C MET A 1 34.61 -21.27 0.81
N THR A 2 34.10 -21.16 -0.43
CA THR A 2 33.68 -19.87 -1.04
C THR A 2 32.17 -19.59 -1.04
N ARG A 3 31.32 -20.62 -0.97
CA ARG A 3 29.86 -20.45 -1.12
C ARG A 3 29.18 -19.81 0.10
N LEU A 4 29.69 -20.09 1.30
CA LEU A 4 29.16 -19.55 2.55
C LEU A 4 29.56 -18.09 2.77
N SER A 5 30.75 -17.68 2.31
CA SER A 5 31.19 -16.28 2.38
C SER A 5 30.35 -15.39 1.48
N ASP A 6 29.96 -15.87 0.29
CA ASP A 6 29.18 -15.11 -0.68
C ASP A 6 27.71 -14.93 -0.24
N GLU A 7 27.13 -15.93 0.43
CA GLU A 7 25.78 -15.79 1.00
C GLU A 7 25.76 -14.84 2.20
N LEU A 8 26.80 -14.85 3.04
CA LEU A 8 26.93 -13.95 4.18
C LEU A 8 27.13 -12.51 3.74
N THR A 9 27.91 -12.27 2.68
CA THR A 9 28.08 -10.92 2.10
C THR A 9 26.80 -10.45 1.43
N LEU A 10 26.09 -11.28 0.67
CA LEU A 10 24.79 -10.91 0.07
C LEU A 10 23.73 -10.61 1.13
N LYS A 11 23.66 -11.40 2.21
CA LYS A 11 22.77 -11.12 3.35
C LYS A 11 23.15 -9.84 4.09
N HIS A 12 24.44 -9.57 4.27
CA HIS A 12 24.90 -8.32 4.87
C HIS A 12 24.59 -7.10 3.99
N VAL A 13 24.83 -7.20 2.69
CA VAL A 13 24.57 -6.12 1.72
C VAL A 13 23.07 -5.84 1.63
N THR A 14 22.23 -6.87 1.54
CA THR A 14 20.77 -6.70 1.50
C THR A 14 20.21 -6.15 2.82
N TYR A 15 20.74 -6.60 3.97
CA TYR A 15 20.37 -6.07 5.29
C TYR A 15 20.78 -4.60 5.44
N ASN A 16 22.01 -4.24 5.05
CA ASN A 16 22.50 -2.87 5.10
C ASN A 16 21.74 -1.96 4.14
N TRP A 17 21.44 -2.41 2.93
CA TRP A 17 20.64 -1.65 1.96
C TRP A 17 19.22 -1.39 2.47
N SER A 18 18.58 -2.39 3.09
CA SER A 18 17.27 -2.23 3.74
C SER A 18 17.34 -1.21 4.89
N ARG A 19 18.39 -1.28 5.73
CA ARG A 19 18.61 -0.35 6.86
C ARG A 19 18.88 1.07 6.41
N GLU A 20 19.72 1.27 5.40
CA GLU A 20 20.01 2.59 4.82
C GLU A 20 18.78 3.19 4.17
N LYS A 21 17.99 2.39 3.44
CA LYS A 21 16.73 2.84 2.85
C LYS A 21 15.74 3.25 3.95
N GLN A 22 15.67 2.49 5.05
CA GLN A 22 14.88 2.86 6.22
C GLN A 22 15.43 4.10 6.96
N SER A 23 16.76 4.28 7.01
CA SER A 23 17.42 5.44 7.63
C SER A 23 17.21 6.72 6.82
N LEU A 24 17.31 6.64 5.49
CA LEU A 24 16.97 7.72 4.56
C LEU A 24 15.48 8.06 4.61
N LEU A 25 14.62 7.05 4.73
CA LEU A 25 13.19 7.26 5.00
C LEU A 25 12.93 7.90 6.37
N LYS A 26 13.78 7.60 7.36
CA LYS A 26 13.69 8.18 8.69
C LYS A 26 14.22 9.61 8.76
N SER A 27 15.25 9.97 8.00
CA SER A 27 15.79 11.34 7.97
C SER A 27 14.89 12.32 7.21
N TYR A 28 14.01 11.82 6.35
CA TYR A 28 12.98 12.60 5.65
C TYR A 28 11.83 13.11 6.56
N HIS A 29 11.78 12.71 7.84
CA HIS A 29 10.56 12.76 8.66
C HIS A 29 10.01 14.13 9.09
N ARG A 30 10.65 15.26 8.79
CA ARG A 30 10.04 16.59 9.08
C ARG A 30 9.38 17.25 7.86
N ASP A 31 9.88 16.96 6.66
CA ASP A 31 9.45 17.57 5.39
C ASP A 31 8.97 16.55 4.34
N PHE A 32 8.73 15.29 4.73
CA PHE A 32 8.26 14.26 3.80
C PHE A 32 6.94 14.66 3.14
N ALA A 33 5.99 15.20 3.92
CA ALA A 33 4.72 15.68 3.40
C ALA A 33 4.90 16.88 2.46
N SER A 34 5.75 17.85 2.80
CA SER A 34 6.01 19.03 1.95
C SER A 34 6.67 18.66 0.63
N LYS A 35 7.58 17.69 0.61
CA LYS A 35 8.22 17.17 -0.60
C LYS A 35 7.31 16.35 -1.52
N LEU A 36 6.18 15.84 -1.00
CA LEU A 36 5.21 15.06 -1.78
C LEU A 36 4.08 15.90 -2.38
N LYS A 37 3.87 17.15 -1.93
CA LYS A 37 2.78 18.01 -2.42
C LYS A 37 2.76 18.22 -3.93
N GLU A 38 3.93 18.20 -4.56
CA GLU A 38 4.11 18.49 -5.99
C GLU A 38 4.60 17.28 -6.80
N ARG A 39 4.64 16.09 -6.19
CA ARG A 39 5.22 14.90 -6.83
C ARG A 39 4.18 13.79 -6.99
N VAL A 40 4.06 13.26 -8.20
CA VAL A 40 3.38 12.01 -8.48
C VAL A 40 4.39 10.87 -8.51
N THR A 41 4.05 9.73 -7.89
CA THR A 41 4.87 8.52 -8.03
C THR A 41 4.17 7.54 -8.96
N LEU A 42 4.89 7.09 -10.00
CA LEU A 42 4.41 6.12 -10.96
C LEU A 42 5.07 4.77 -10.69
N THR A 43 4.29 3.70 -10.78
CA THR A 43 4.79 2.32 -10.69
C THR A 43 4.21 1.49 -11.82
N PRO A 44 4.94 0.51 -12.36
CA PRO A 44 4.45 -0.34 -13.45
C PRO A 44 3.35 -1.33 -13.02
N ALA A 45 3.19 -1.61 -11.72
CA ALA A 45 2.22 -2.58 -11.20
C ALA A 45 1.33 -2.00 -10.10
N ASN A 46 0.05 -2.36 -10.13
CA ASN A 46 -0.97 -1.89 -9.16
C ASN A 46 -0.62 -2.27 -7.71
N GLU A 47 -0.11 -3.47 -7.48
CA GLU A 47 0.29 -3.91 -6.13
C GLU A 47 1.47 -3.10 -5.56
N ALA A 48 2.40 -2.69 -6.43
CA ALA A 48 3.49 -1.81 -6.04
C ALA A 48 2.97 -0.40 -5.70
N ALA A 49 2.07 0.15 -6.52
CA ALA A 49 1.38 1.43 -6.22
C ALA A 49 0.62 1.36 -4.90
N LYS A 50 -0.13 0.28 -4.66
CA LYS A 50 -0.95 0.08 -3.46
C LYS A 50 -0.07 0.01 -2.21
N SER A 51 1.02 -0.75 -2.26
CA SER A 51 1.99 -0.86 -1.16
C SER A 51 2.64 0.48 -0.83
N LEU A 52 3.07 1.23 -1.86
CA LEU A 52 3.66 2.55 -1.68
C LEU A 52 2.65 3.55 -1.12
N ARG A 53 1.42 3.57 -1.65
CA ARG A 53 0.33 4.43 -1.17
C ARG A 53 0.08 4.20 0.31
N ASN A 54 -0.04 2.93 0.72
CA ASN A 54 -0.28 2.57 2.13
C ASN A 54 0.89 3.00 3.02
N PHE A 55 2.13 2.84 2.54
CA PHE A 55 3.31 3.33 3.26
C PHE A 55 3.27 4.85 3.48
N ILE A 56 2.97 5.62 2.44
CA ILE A 56 2.87 7.09 2.51
C ILE A 56 1.75 7.51 3.47
N LEU A 57 0.58 6.86 3.36
CA LEU A 57 -0.58 7.13 4.21
C LEU A 57 -0.27 6.90 5.69
N LEU A 58 0.42 5.80 6.03
CA LEU A 58 0.83 5.50 7.41
C LEU A 58 1.84 6.50 7.97
N LYS A 59 2.65 7.12 7.11
CA LYS A 59 3.69 8.09 7.50
C LYS A 59 3.17 9.51 7.69
N GLN A 60 1.99 9.83 7.17
CA GLN A 60 1.34 11.12 7.37
C GLN A 60 0.87 11.27 8.83
N PRO A 61 1.07 12.44 9.47
CA PRO A 61 0.75 12.66 10.88
C PRO A 61 -0.76 12.80 11.16
N ALA A 62 -1.61 12.86 10.13
CA ALA A 62 -3.05 12.97 10.28
C ALA A 62 -3.72 11.65 10.71
N GLU A 63 -4.91 11.78 11.29
CA GLU A 63 -5.75 10.66 11.71
C GLU A 63 -6.23 9.84 10.51
N LEU A 64 -6.14 8.51 10.64
CA LEU A 64 -6.60 7.58 9.62
C LEU A 64 -8.10 7.32 9.77
N ILE A 65 -8.88 7.74 8.77
CA ILE A 65 -10.33 7.52 8.73
C ILE A 65 -10.62 6.34 7.82
N LYS A 66 -11.42 5.39 8.32
CA LYS A 66 -11.91 4.22 7.58
C LYS A 66 -13.32 4.51 7.07
N TYR A 67 -13.52 4.36 5.77
CA TYR A 67 -14.83 4.41 5.12
C TYR A 67 -15.14 3.03 4.57
N GLU A 68 -16.31 2.50 4.92
CA GLU A 68 -16.82 1.22 4.41
C GLU A 68 -17.85 1.51 3.32
N SER A 69 -17.83 0.74 2.24
CA SER A 69 -18.86 0.82 1.21
C SER A 69 -20.20 0.35 1.78
N VAL A 70 -21.27 1.05 1.43
CA VAL A 70 -22.64 0.61 1.73
C VAL A 70 -23.11 -0.23 0.56
N ASP A 71 -22.94 -1.55 0.67
CA ASP A 71 -23.31 -2.50 -0.37
C ASP A 71 -24.80 -2.84 -0.25
N SER A 72 -25.67 -1.86 -0.48
CA SER A 72 -27.12 -2.13 -0.57
C SER A 72 -27.37 -2.82 -1.91
N ILE A 73 -27.55 -4.14 -1.91
CA ILE A 73 -27.93 -4.88 -3.12
C ILE A 73 -29.38 -4.52 -3.42
N GLY A 74 -29.59 -3.58 -4.34
CA GLY A 74 -30.92 -3.06 -4.71
C GLY A 74 -31.80 -4.07 -5.47
N GLU A 75 -31.21 -5.14 -6.01
CA GLU A 75 -31.92 -6.14 -6.82
C GLU A 75 -31.71 -7.55 -6.24
N VAL A 76 -32.76 -8.09 -5.63
CA VAL A 76 -32.82 -9.44 -5.04
C VAL A 76 -32.41 -10.53 -6.05
N GLU A 77 -32.63 -10.31 -7.34
CA GLU A 77 -32.28 -11.24 -8.42
C GLU A 77 -30.77 -11.32 -8.69
N VAL A 78 -30.02 -10.23 -8.49
CA VAL A 78 -28.55 -10.21 -8.60
C VAL A 78 -27.91 -10.77 -7.33
N ALA A 79 -28.49 -10.51 -6.16
CA ALA A 79 -28.08 -11.07 -4.86
C ALA A 79 -28.13 -12.62 -4.85
N ALA A 80 -29.04 -13.21 -5.61
CA ALA A 80 -29.18 -14.66 -5.71
C ALA A 80 -28.10 -15.31 -6.61
N LYS A 81 -27.41 -14.53 -7.45
CA LYS A 81 -26.53 -15.07 -8.51
C LYS A 81 -25.09 -15.30 -8.04
N TYR A 82 -24.63 -14.53 -7.04
CA TYR A 82 -23.30 -14.68 -6.46
C TYR A 82 -23.34 -14.43 -4.95
N PRO A 83 -22.61 -15.23 -4.14
CA PRO A 83 -22.44 -14.95 -2.72
C PRO A 83 -21.85 -13.56 -2.50
N VAL A 84 -22.29 -12.89 -1.45
CA VAL A 84 -21.82 -11.53 -1.13
C VAL A 84 -20.32 -11.52 -0.84
N GLU A 85 -19.80 -12.60 -0.26
CA GLU A 85 -18.38 -12.81 0.01
C GLU A 85 -17.57 -12.81 -1.28
N PHE A 86 -18.09 -13.39 -2.37
CA PHE A 86 -17.44 -13.39 -3.68
C PHE A 86 -17.37 -11.97 -4.24
N LEU A 87 -18.46 -11.21 -4.14
CA LEU A 87 -18.50 -9.83 -4.61
C LEU A 87 -17.50 -8.95 -3.85
N TYR A 88 -17.32 -9.19 -2.54
CA TYR A 88 -16.32 -8.48 -1.72
C TYR A 88 -14.87 -8.79 -2.10
N THR A 89 -14.60 -9.90 -2.79
CA THR A 89 -13.25 -10.21 -3.31
C THR A 89 -12.95 -9.51 -4.64
N LEU A 90 -13.96 -8.95 -5.31
CA LEU A 90 -13.76 -8.31 -6.59
C LEU A 90 -13.00 -7.00 -6.41
N ALA A 91 -11.90 -6.85 -7.15
CA ALA A 91 -11.14 -5.60 -7.24
C ALA A 91 -11.05 -5.12 -8.71
N PRO A 92 -12.19 -4.87 -9.37
CA PRO A 92 -12.20 -4.45 -10.76
C PRO A 92 -11.53 -3.09 -10.93
N PRO A 93 -10.83 -2.87 -12.06
CA PRO A 93 -10.16 -1.59 -12.32
C PRO A 93 -11.19 -0.46 -12.38
N GLY A 94 -10.86 0.67 -11.77
CA GLY A 94 -11.72 1.86 -11.75
C GLY A 94 -12.80 1.88 -10.67
N ILE A 95 -12.94 0.82 -9.86
CA ILE A 95 -13.89 0.78 -8.74
C ILE A 95 -13.13 0.92 -7.41
N PRO A 96 -13.59 1.76 -6.47
CA PRO A 96 -12.95 1.90 -5.17
C PRO A 96 -13.08 0.60 -4.36
N PRO A 97 -12.10 0.29 -3.49
CA PRO A 97 -12.18 -0.88 -2.62
C PRO A 97 -13.34 -0.75 -1.63
N GLN A 98 -13.87 -1.88 -1.18
CA GLN A 98 -14.92 -1.98 -0.15
C GLN A 98 -14.56 -1.19 1.12
N VAL A 99 -13.27 -1.18 1.47
CA VAL A 99 -12.75 -0.39 2.58
C VAL A 99 -11.74 0.62 2.06
N LEU A 100 -12.04 1.90 2.27
CA LEU A 100 -11.18 3.00 1.88
C LEU A 100 -10.61 3.69 3.12
N TYR A 101 -9.29 3.79 3.18
CA TYR A 101 -8.57 4.51 4.23
C TYR A 101 -8.08 5.86 3.71
N LEU A 102 -8.44 6.95 4.40
CA LEU A 102 -8.09 8.32 4.05
C LEU A 102 -7.53 9.07 5.26
N LYS A 103 -6.83 10.18 4.98
CA LYS A 103 -6.33 11.14 5.95
C LYS A 103 -6.60 12.55 5.44
N VAL A 104 -6.85 13.50 6.34
CA VAL A 104 -7.07 14.92 6.05
C VAL A 104 -5.76 15.71 6.13
#